data_AF-A0A024HHM1-F1
#
_entry.id   AF-A0A024HHM1-F1
#
_cell.length_a   1.000
_cell.length_b   1.000
_cell.length_c   1.000
_cell.angle_alpha   90.00
_cell.angle_beta   90.00
_cell.angle_gamma   90.00
#
_symmetry.space_group_name_H-M   'P 1'
#
loop_
_entity.id
_entity.type
_entity.pdbx_description
1 polymer ?
#
loop_
_entity_poly.entity_id
_entity_poly.type
_entity_poly.pdbx_seq_one_letter_code
_entity_poly.pdbx_strand_id
1 'polypeptide(L)'
;MEIPSPAAGVVKALKVKIGDTLKEGDEILELEVAGAAAAQAPAAAAPAAAQPAPAEAPAKVEAPAPVGAPSRDGAKVHAGPAVRMLAREFGVELAEVKATGPKGRILKEDVQLFVKEQLQRAKSAPAGAAVSGGAGIPPIPEVDFSKFGEVEEVAMTRLMQVGAANLHRSWLNVPHVTQFESADITEVEAFRIAQKAVAEKAGTKLTILPILLKACAHLLKELPDFNSSLAPSGKALIRKKYVHIGFAVDTPDGLLVPVIRNVDQKSLLQLAAEAAELAEKARTKKLSADAMQGACFTISSLGHIGGTGFTPIVNAPEVAILGVSKATMQPVWDGKAFQPRLMLPLSLSYDHRVINGAAAARFTKRLGELLGDIRTLLL
;
A
#
# COMPACT_ATOMS: atom_id res chain seq x y z
N MET A 1 -38.57 18.34 11.56
CA MET A 1 -38.63 17.08 10.78
C MET A 1 -38.77 17.50 9.33
N GLU A 2 -37.76 17.25 8.50
CA GLU A 2 -37.82 17.55 7.06
C GLU A 2 -38.51 16.38 6.36
N ILE A 3 -39.54 16.67 5.54
CA ILE A 3 -40.26 15.65 4.77
C ILE A 3 -39.72 15.71 3.33
N PRO A 4 -39.02 14.68 2.84
CA PRO A 4 -38.49 14.67 1.48
C PRO A 4 -39.62 14.61 0.45
N SER A 5 -39.49 15.38 -0.64
CA SER A 5 -40.46 15.34 -1.74
C SER A 5 -40.31 14.04 -2.55
N PRO A 6 -41.41 13.34 -2.87
CA PRO A 6 -41.36 12.09 -3.65
C PRO A 6 -41.01 12.31 -5.12
N ALA A 7 -41.13 13.54 -5.65
CA ALA A 7 -40.81 13.86 -7.05
C ALA A 7 -40.33 15.31 -7.22
N ALA A 8 -39.60 15.56 -8.31
CA ALA A 8 -39.30 16.91 -8.78
C ALA A 8 -40.48 17.44 -9.61
N GLY A 9 -40.94 18.66 -9.33
CA GLY A 9 -42.09 19.25 -10.01
C GLY A 9 -42.40 20.66 -9.52
N VAL A 10 -43.45 21.28 -10.08
CA VAL A 10 -43.90 22.61 -9.69
C VAL A 10 -45.11 22.51 -8.75
N VAL A 11 -45.06 23.16 -7.59
CA VAL A 11 -46.16 23.17 -6.62
C VAL A 11 -47.28 24.07 -7.15
N LYS A 12 -48.45 23.48 -7.43
CA LYS A 12 -49.63 24.23 -7.92
C LYS A 12 -50.48 24.79 -6.80
N ALA A 13 -50.63 24.05 -5.71
CA ALA A 13 -51.43 24.47 -4.57
C ALA A 13 -50.89 23.84 -3.28
N LEU A 14 -50.87 24.64 -2.20
CA LEU A 14 -50.60 24.18 -0.84
C LEU A 14 -51.95 24.04 -0.12
N LYS A 15 -52.30 22.84 0.34
CA LYS A 15 -53.61 22.57 0.96
C LYS A 15 -53.63 22.73 2.47
N VAL A 16 -52.49 23.03 3.07
CA VAL A 16 -52.32 23.18 4.52
C VAL A 16 -51.90 24.59 4.89
N LYS A 17 -52.31 25.06 6.07
CA LYS A 17 -51.90 26.36 6.61
C LYS A 17 -50.91 26.16 7.76
N ILE A 18 -50.13 27.21 8.03
CA ILE A 18 -49.16 27.20 9.12
C ILE A 18 -49.92 27.10 10.45
N GLY A 19 -49.71 25.99 11.18
CA GLY A 19 -50.35 25.71 12.47
C GLY A 19 -51.31 24.52 12.47
N ASP A 20 -51.61 23.93 11.31
CA ASP A 20 -52.49 22.76 11.21
C ASP A 20 -51.82 21.48 11.75
N THR A 21 -52.58 20.64 12.43
CA THR A 21 -52.13 19.33 12.94
C THR A 21 -52.47 18.25 11.92
N LEU A 22 -51.45 17.64 11.31
CA LEU A 22 -51.61 16.65 10.24
C LEU A 22 -51.43 15.22 10.74
N LYS A 23 -52.18 14.28 10.14
CA LYS A 23 -52.06 12.83 10.37
C LYS A 23 -51.50 12.14 9.12
N GLU A 24 -51.05 10.90 9.29
CA GLU A 24 -50.57 10.08 8.18
C GLU A 24 -51.69 9.86 7.14
N GLY A 25 -51.48 10.36 5.92
CA GLY A 25 -52.45 10.29 4.82
C GLY A 25 -53.06 11.63 4.38
N ASP A 26 -52.83 12.72 5.12
CA ASP A 26 -53.36 14.04 4.74
C ASP A 26 -52.63 14.63 3.51
N GLU A 27 -53.40 15.21 2.58
CA GLU A 27 -52.85 15.87 1.38
C GLU A 27 -52.22 17.22 1.74
N ILE A 28 -50.90 17.34 1.56
CA ILE A 28 -50.15 18.55 1.92
C ILE A 28 -50.08 19.55 0.76
N LEU A 29 -49.84 19.06 -0.47
CA LEU A 29 -49.67 19.89 -1.66
C LEU A 29 -50.06 19.13 -2.94
N GLU A 30 -50.38 19.88 -3.99
CA GLU A 30 -50.52 19.36 -5.36
C GLU A 30 -49.26 19.71 -6.17
N LEU A 31 -48.60 18.67 -6.70
CA LEU A 31 -47.38 18.79 -7.48
C LEU A 31 -47.65 18.45 -8.95
N GLU A 32 -47.33 19.36 -9.86
CA GLU A 32 -47.31 19.05 -11.30
C GLU A 32 -45.97 18.41 -11.66
N VAL A 33 -46.02 17.17 -12.11
CA VAL A 33 -44.86 16.37 -12.51
C VAL A 33 -44.95 16.09 -14.01
N ALA A 34 -43.90 16.40 -14.76
CA ALA A 34 -43.86 16.17 -16.20
C ALA A 34 -43.53 14.69 -16.50
N GLY A 35 -44.48 13.96 -17.09
CA GLY A 35 -44.30 12.60 -17.58
C GLY A 35 -45.00 11.54 -16.73
N ALA A 36 -46.29 11.30 -16.99
CA ALA A 36 -47.06 10.24 -16.35
C ALA A 36 -47.06 8.96 -17.19
N ALA A 37 -46.67 7.84 -16.58
CA ALA A 37 -47.14 6.50 -16.95
C ALA A 37 -47.76 5.85 -15.71
N ALA A 38 -48.97 5.32 -15.87
CA ALA A 38 -49.97 5.09 -14.84
C ALA A 38 -49.60 4.03 -13.77
N ALA A 39 -49.96 4.32 -12.52
CA ALA A 39 -49.98 3.38 -11.41
C ALA A 39 -51.42 2.90 -11.13
N GLN A 40 -51.59 1.59 -10.92
CA GLN A 40 -52.82 0.96 -10.42
C GLN A 40 -52.87 1.03 -8.88
N ALA A 41 -54.09 1.20 -8.35
CA ALA A 41 -54.42 1.40 -6.94
C ALA A 41 -54.62 0.06 -6.15
N PRO A 42 -54.61 0.10 -4.79
CA PRO A 42 -54.21 -1.01 -3.91
C PRO A 42 -55.36 -1.73 -3.18
N ALA A 43 -55.07 -2.88 -2.56
CA ALA A 43 -55.98 -3.59 -1.65
C ALA A 43 -55.31 -4.04 -0.33
N ALA A 44 -55.82 -3.46 0.77
CA ALA A 44 -56.10 -3.94 2.14
C ALA A 44 -55.07 -4.67 3.05
N ALA A 45 -54.76 -3.95 4.14
CA ALA A 45 -54.38 -4.26 5.53
C ALA A 45 -54.43 -5.69 6.12
N ALA A 46 -53.47 -6.03 7.01
CA ALA A 46 -53.60 -6.05 8.50
C ALA A 46 -52.28 -6.61 9.17
N PRO A 47 -52.13 -6.80 10.50
CA PRO A 47 -51.16 -6.06 11.33
C PRO A 47 -50.11 -6.91 12.10
N ALA A 48 -49.13 -6.19 12.67
CA ALA A 48 -48.39 -6.40 13.93
C ALA A 48 -47.76 -7.77 14.32
N ALA A 49 -46.42 -7.72 14.39
CA ALA A 49 -45.50 -8.22 15.43
C ALA A 49 -45.64 -9.65 16.02
N ALA A 50 -44.60 -10.47 15.77
CA ALA A 50 -44.14 -11.52 16.68
C ALA A 50 -42.62 -11.73 16.57
N GLN A 51 -42.02 -12.11 17.70
CA GLN A 51 -40.61 -12.25 18.05
C GLN A 51 -39.75 -13.10 17.08
N PRO A 52 -38.43 -12.85 16.96
CA PRO A 52 -37.54 -13.77 16.28
C PRO A 52 -37.02 -14.85 17.26
N ALA A 53 -37.33 -16.10 16.97
CA ALA A 53 -36.62 -17.30 17.40
C ALA A 53 -36.18 -18.09 16.14
N PRO A 54 -35.19 -18.97 16.22
CA PRO A 54 -33.89 -18.88 15.54
C PRO A 54 -33.92 -19.47 14.13
N ALA A 55 -33.36 -18.76 13.16
CA ALA A 55 -33.15 -19.28 11.81
C ALA A 55 -31.85 -20.09 11.71
N GLU A 56 -31.96 -21.20 10.99
CA GLU A 56 -31.00 -22.27 10.80
C GLU A 56 -29.65 -21.83 10.21
N ALA A 57 -28.64 -22.62 10.56
CA ALA A 57 -27.24 -22.41 10.26
C ALA A 57 -26.93 -22.33 8.75
N PRO A 58 -26.11 -21.37 8.30
CA PRO A 58 -25.48 -21.46 7.00
C PRO A 58 -24.51 -22.66 6.98
N ALA A 59 -24.58 -23.44 5.90
CA ALA A 59 -23.69 -24.56 5.62
C ALA A 59 -22.22 -24.14 5.80
N LYS A 60 -21.53 -24.91 6.62
CA LYS A 60 -20.11 -24.77 6.94
C LYS A 60 -19.29 -25.01 5.68
N VAL A 61 -18.81 -23.95 5.04
CA VAL A 61 -17.73 -24.04 4.06
C VAL A 61 -16.45 -24.36 4.85
N GLU A 62 -15.86 -25.51 4.59
CA GLU A 62 -14.60 -25.92 5.21
C GLU A 62 -13.50 -24.92 4.87
N ALA A 63 -12.94 -24.31 5.92
CA ALA A 63 -11.68 -23.61 5.84
C ALA A 63 -10.56 -24.62 5.53
N PRO A 64 -9.60 -24.31 4.62
CA PRO A 64 -8.44 -25.17 4.43
C PRO A 64 -7.65 -25.23 5.75
N ALA A 65 -7.41 -26.45 6.23
CA ALA A 65 -6.74 -26.71 7.48
C ALA A 65 -5.30 -26.15 7.49
N PRO A 66 -4.78 -25.72 8.65
CA PRO A 66 -3.40 -25.31 8.79
C PRO A 66 -2.46 -26.49 8.49
N VAL A 67 -1.49 -26.25 7.62
CA VAL A 67 -0.35 -27.15 7.41
C VAL A 67 0.40 -27.35 8.72
N GLY A 68 0.43 -28.60 9.21
CA GLY A 68 1.24 -29.01 10.36
C GLY A 68 0.52 -29.67 11.54
N ALA A 69 -0.75 -30.08 11.43
CA ALA A 69 -1.39 -30.96 12.40
C ALA A 69 -1.35 -32.43 11.91
N PRO A 70 -1.05 -33.42 12.77
CA PRO A 70 -1.16 -34.82 12.37
C PRO A 70 -2.62 -35.13 12.07
N SER A 71 -2.92 -35.56 10.84
CA SER A 71 -4.27 -35.95 10.46
C SER A 71 -4.73 -37.11 11.34
N ARG A 72 -5.85 -36.91 12.03
CA ARG A 72 -6.59 -37.96 12.74
C ARG A 72 -7.60 -38.57 11.78
N ASP A 73 -7.12 -39.15 10.69
CA ASP A 73 -7.85 -40.16 9.94
C ASP A 73 -7.04 -41.45 9.97
N GLY A 74 -7.49 -42.38 10.81
CA GLY A 74 -6.82 -43.65 11.11
C GLY A 74 -6.94 -44.66 9.98
N ALA A 75 -6.53 -44.33 8.76
CA ALA A 75 -6.22 -45.33 7.76
C ALA A 75 -5.05 -46.16 8.31
N LYS A 76 -5.29 -47.45 8.60
CA LYS A 76 -4.26 -48.34 9.14
C LYS A 76 -3.18 -48.56 8.08
N VAL A 77 -2.20 -47.66 8.03
CA VAL A 77 -1.02 -47.76 7.18
C VAL A 77 -0.24 -49.01 7.57
N HIS A 78 -0.11 -49.97 6.65
CA HIS A 78 0.65 -51.19 6.87
C HIS A 78 2.14 -50.95 6.58
N ALA A 79 2.89 -50.45 7.58
CA ALA A 79 4.32 -50.15 7.47
C ALA A 79 5.09 -50.61 8.73
N GLY A 80 6.30 -51.15 8.53
CA GLY A 80 7.19 -51.57 9.62
C GLY A 80 7.90 -50.40 10.33
N PRO A 81 8.46 -50.60 11.54
CA PRO A 81 9.07 -49.52 12.34
C PRO A 81 10.18 -48.75 11.61
N ALA A 82 11.05 -49.45 10.88
CA ALA A 82 12.14 -48.82 10.13
C ALA A 82 11.65 -47.93 8.98
N VAL A 83 10.53 -48.28 8.33
CA VAL A 83 9.93 -47.48 7.25
C VAL A 83 9.26 -46.22 7.82
N ARG A 84 8.64 -46.32 9.00
CA ARG A 84 8.04 -45.17 9.71
C ARG A 84 9.09 -44.17 10.16
N MET A 85 10.24 -44.64 10.63
CA MET A 85 11.36 -43.78 10.99
C MET A 85 11.90 -43.04 9.77
N LEU A 86 12.13 -43.77 8.67
CA LEU A 86 12.61 -43.20 7.41
C LEU A 86 11.65 -42.14 6.82
N ALA A 87 10.34 -42.40 6.88
CA ALA A 87 9.33 -41.45 6.43
C ALA A 87 9.33 -40.17 7.28
N ARG A 88 9.50 -40.28 8.61
CA ARG A 88 9.63 -39.10 9.49
C ARG A 88 10.89 -38.29 9.21
N GLU A 89 12.00 -38.95 8.94
CA GLU A 89 13.28 -38.30 8.62
C GLU A 89 13.20 -37.50 7.32
N PHE A 90 12.49 -38.02 6.31
CA PHE A 90 12.28 -37.32 5.04
C PHE A 90 11.01 -36.46 4.98
N GLY A 91 10.25 -36.36 6.07
CA GLY A 91 8.99 -35.60 6.11
C GLY A 91 7.89 -36.15 5.18
N VAL A 92 7.89 -37.45 4.90
CA VAL A 92 6.95 -38.13 4.01
C VAL A 92 5.73 -38.63 4.79
N GLU A 93 4.53 -38.28 4.34
CA GLU A 93 3.28 -38.82 4.86
C GLU A 93 3.03 -40.23 4.27
N LEU A 94 3.01 -41.25 5.12
CA LEU A 94 2.93 -42.65 4.66
C LEU A 94 1.60 -42.99 3.99
N ALA A 95 0.53 -42.23 4.24
CA ALA A 95 -0.75 -42.41 3.58
C ALA A 95 -0.69 -42.09 2.07
N GLU A 96 0.29 -41.28 1.64
CA GLU A 96 0.47 -40.85 0.25
C GLU A 96 1.43 -41.77 -0.53
N VAL A 97 2.12 -42.67 0.17
CA VAL A 97 3.10 -43.59 -0.42
C VAL A 97 2.38 -44.83 -0.95
N LYS A 98 2.52 -45.08 -2.26
CA LYS A 98 2.00 -46.29 -2.89
C LYS A 98 2.76 -47.52 -2.40
N ALA A 99 2.07 -48.41 -1.69
CA ALA A 99 2.65 -49.64 -1.15
C ALA A 99 2.84 -50.70 -2.23
N THR A 100 4.03 -51.32 -2.30
CA THR A 100 4.33 -52.41 -3.25
C THR A 100 4.60 -53.76 -2.58
N GLY A 101 4.72 -53.80 -1.26
CA GLY A 101 5.02 -55.02 -0.51
C GLY A 101 3.84 -55.98 -0.31
N PRO A 102 4.10 -57.22 0.14
CA PRO A 102 3.07 -58.23 0.37
C PRO A 102 1.95 -57.73 1.29
N LYS A 103 0.70 -57.97 0.91
CA LYS A 103 -0.52 -57.47 1.60
C LYS A 103 -0.60 -55.94 1.68
N GLY A 104 -0.05 -55.22 0.70
CA GLY A 104 -0.08 -53.75 0.68
C GLY A 104 0.83 -53.13 1.73
N ARG A 105 1.96 -53.78 2.04
CA ARG A 105 2.96 -53.25 2.97
C ARG A 105 3.81 -52.19 2.30
N ILE A 106 4.01 -51.04 2.94
CA ILE A 106 4.98 -50.04 2.49
C ILE A 106 6.39 -50.52 2.83
N LEU A 107 7.24 -50.58 1.82
CA LEU A 107 8.65 -50.93 1.91
C LEU A 107 9.53 -49.67 2.00
N LYS A 108 10.83 -49.82 2.26
CA LYS A 108 11.75 -48.66 2.33
C LYS A 108 11.93 -48.03 0.95
N GLU A 109 11.94 -48.88 -0.07
CA GLU A 109 12.09 -48.54 -1.48
C GLU A 109 10.92 -47.65 -1.93
N ASP A 110 9.70 -47.90 -1.44
CA ASP A 110 8.51 -47.10 -1.76
C ASP A 110 8.64 -45.65 -1.27
N VAL A 111 9.17 -45.45 -0.05
CA VAL A 111 9.42 -44.11 0.52
C VAL A 111 10.52 -43.38 -0.27
N GLN A 112 11.60 -44.08 -0.63
CA GLN A 112 12.69 -43.50 -1.41
C GLN A 112 12.25 -43.14 -2.83
N LEU A 113 11.45 -43.99 -3.47
CA LEU A 113 10.86 -43.72 -4.78
C LEU A 113 9.93 -42.52 -4.72
N PHE A 114 9.06 -42.43 -3.71
CA PHE A 114 8.18 -41.28 -3.51
C PHE A 114 8.96 -39.97 -3.36
N VAL A 115 10.03 -39.94 -2.56
CA VAL A 115 10.91 -38.76 -2.42
C VAL A 115 11.57 -38.42 -3.75
N LYS A 116 12.07 -39.42 -4.48
CA LYS A 116 12.71 -39.22 -5.78
C LYS A 116 11.74 -38.66 -6.81
N GLU A 117 10.51 -39.17 -6.86
CA GLU A 117 9.44 -38.68 -7.74
C GLU A 117 8.99 -37.26 -7.39
N GLN A 118 8.87 -36.92 -6.10
CA GLN A 118 8.59 -35.56 -5.66
C GLN A 118 9.71 -34.59 -6.06
N LEU A 119 10.98 -35.00 -5.92
CA LEU A 119 12.12 -34.18 -6.32
C LEU A 119 12.21 -33.98 -7.84
N GLN A 120 11.80 -34.98 -8.61
CA GLN A 120 11.74 -34.91 -10.08
C GLN A 120 10.53 -34.11 -10.55
N ARG A 121 9.36 -34.23 -9.90
CA ARG A 121 8.21 -33.35 -10.15
C ARG A 121 8.54 -31.89 -9.85
N ALA A 122 9.30 -31.61 -8.79
CA ALA A 122 9.76 -30.26 -8.49
C ALA A 122 10.74 -29.69 -9.55
N LYS A 123 11.46 -30.55 -10.28
CA LYS A 123 12.38 -30.16 -11.36
C LYS A 123 11.74 -30.10 -12.74
N SER A 124 10.68 -30.88 -12.95
CA SER A 124 9.98 -31.03 -14.24
C SER A 124 8.62 -30.34 -14.29
N ALA A 125 8.18 -29.72 -13.19
CA ALA A 125 7.04 -28.84 -13.21
C ALA A 125 7.36 -27.64 -14.14
N PRO A 126 6.43 -27.23 -15.02
CA PRO A 126 6.58 -25.97 -15.75
C PRO A 126 6.84 -24.85 -14.74
N ALA A 127 7.54 -23.80 -15.15
CA ALA A 127 8.02 -22.68 -14.32
C ALA A 127 6.90 -21.81 -13.69
N GLY A 128 5.82 -22.41 -13.19
CA GLY A 128 4.69 -21.82 -12.49
C GLY A 128 4.31 -22.52 -11.17
N ALA A 129 5.10 -23.49 -10.69
CA ALA A 129 4.88 -24.13 -9.38
C ALA A 129 6.12 -24.09 -8.47
N ALA A 130 6.96 -23.07 -8.62
CA ALA A 130 7.88 -22.71 -7.57
C ALA A 130 7.06 -22.03 -6.46
N VAL A 131 6.91 -22.73 -5.34
CA VAL A 131 6.44 -22.17 -4.07
C VAL A 131 7.49 -21.16 -3.60
N SER A 132 7.42 -19.94 -4.13
CA SER A 132 8.15 -18.78 -3.63
C SER A 132 7.18 -17.60 -3.52
N GLY A 133 6.54 -17.47 -2.36
CA GLY A 133 6.10 -16.16 -1.84
C GLY A 133 4.68 -15.69 -2.12
N GLY A 134 3.77 -16.51 -2.65
CA GLY A 134 2.35 -16.13 -2.79
C GLY A 134 1.43 -17.33 -2.70
N ALA A 135 0.95 -17.65 -1.50
CA ALA A 135 -0.07 -18.68 -1.30
C ALA A 135 -1.43 -18.17 -1.80
N GLY A 136 -2.04 -18.86 -2.77
CA GLY A 136 -3.49 -18.83 -2.98
C GLY A 136 -4.10 -17.61 -3.67
N ILE A 137 -3.33 -16.75 -4.34
CA ILE A 137 -3.91 -15.70 -5.19
C ILE A 137 -4.21 -16.30 -6.56
N PRO A 138 -5.49 -16.36 -7.00
CA PRO A 138 -5.83 -16.87 -8.33
C PRO A 138 -5.16 -16.01 -9.42
N PRO A 139 -4.65 -16.63 -10.51
CA PRO A 139 -4.11 -15.87 -11.61
C PRO A 139 -5.20 -15.06 -12.30
N ILE A 140 -4.83 -13.90 -12.86
CA ILE A 140 -5.72 -13.14 -13.74
C ILE A 140 -5.90 -13.95 -15.03
N PRO A 141 -7.13 -14.23 -15.49
CA PRO A 141 -7.36 -14.97 -16.72
C PRO A 141 -6.74 -14.29 -17.94
N GLU A 142 -6.22 -15.09 -18.88
CA GLU A 142 -5.72 -14.57 -20.14
C GLU A 142 -6.89 -14.13 -21.04
N VAL A 143 -6.80 -12.91 -21.57
CA VAL A 143 -7.78 -12.33 -22.49
C VAL A 143 -7.09 -12.00 -23.80
N ASP A 144 -7.61 -12.55 -24.90
CA ASP A 144 -7.16 -12.20 -26.25
C ASP A 144 -7.81 -10.90 -26.71
N PHE A 145 -7.04 -9.80 -26.64
CA PHE A 145 -7.52 -8.46 -26.99
C PHE A 145 -7.71 -8.25 -28.50
N SER A 146 -7.10 -9.08 -29.36
CA SER A 146 -7.23 -8.95 -30.82
C SER A 146 -8.67 -9.17 -31.31
N LYS A 147 -9.50 -9.83 -30.50
CA LYS A 147 -10.94 -10.01 -30.73
C LYS A 147 -11.73 -8.70 -30.66
N PHE A 148 -11.18 -7.64 -30.06
CA PHE A 148 -11.86 -6.36 -29.83
C PHE A 148 -11.28 -5.20 -30.66
N GLY A 149 -10.23 -5.43 -31.45
CA GLY A 149 -9.60 -4.40 -32.27
C GLY A 149 -8.15 -4.71 -32.60
N GLU A 150 -7.50 -3.80 -33.34
CA GLU A 150 -6.06 -3.86 -33.62
C GLU A 150 -5.26 -3.70 -32.32
N VAL A 151 -4.23 -4.54 -32.16
CA VAL A 151 -3.37 -4.56 -30.98
C VAL A 151 -1.90 -4.53 -31.39
N GLU A 152 -1.07 -3.91 -30.55
CA GLU A 152 0.39 -3.91 -30.66
C GLU A 152 0.98 -4.49 -29.38
N GLU A 153 1.87 -5.47 -29.50
CA GLU A 153 2.63 -5.99 -28.38
C GLU A 153 3.97 -5.26 -28.28
N VAL A 154 4.16 -4.50 -27.20
CA VAL A 154 5.41 -3.75 -26.94
C VAL A 154 6.17 -4.41 -25.79
N ALA A 155 7.36 -4.91 -26.08
CA ALA A 155 8.20 -5.57 -25.07
C ALA A 155 8.68 -4.60 -23.98
N MET A 156 8.50 -4.96 -22.72
CA MET A 156 9.04 -4.19 -21.58
C MET A 156 10.57 -4.26 -21.55
N THR A 157 11.21 -3.14 -21.21
CA THR A 157 12.67 -3.13 -20.95
C THR A 157 13.01 -3.96 -19.71
N ARG A 158 14.27 -4.40 -19.60
CA ARG A 158 14.72 -5.17 -18.43
C ARG A 158 14.52 -4.39 -17.11
N LEU A 159 14.70 -3.07 -17.13
CA LEU A 159 14.49 -2.21 -15.97
C LEU A 159 13.02 -2.23 -15.53
N MET A 160 12.08 -2.08 -16.49
CA MET A 160 10.65 -2.13 -16.21
C MET A 160 10.22 -3.49 -15.65
N GLN A 161 10.75 -4.60 -16.19
CA GLN A 161 10.46 -5.95 -15.70
C GLN A 161 10.93 -6.14 -14.25
N VAL A 162 12.15 -5.68 -13.93
CA VAL A 162 12.70 -5.77 -12.56
C VAL A 162 11.91 -4.87 -11.60
N GLY A 163 11.56 -3.66 -12.02
CA GLY A 163 10.71 -2.74 -11.27
C GLY A 163 9.35 -3.36 -10.94
N ALA A 164 8.68 -3.94 -11.93
CA ALA A 164 7.39 -4.61 -11.77
C ALA A 164 7.48 -5.77 -10.77
N ALA A 165 8.47 -6.64 -10.88
CA ALA A 165 8.69 -7.74 -9.95
C ALA A 165 8.94 -7.25 -8.51
N ASN A 166 9.73 -6.19 -8.33
CA ASN A 166 10.02 -5.62 -7.02
C ASN A 166 8.80 -4.96 -6.38
N LEU A 167 8.04 -4.17 -7.14
CA LEU A 167 6.82 -3.52 -6.68
C LEU A 167 5.74 -4.54 -6.32
N HIS A 168 5.56 -5.56 -7.15
CA HIS A 168 4.62 -6.65 -6.88
C HIS A 168 4.99 -7.40 -5.59
N ARG A 169 6.27 -7.73 -5.40
CA ARG A 169 6.75 -8.34 -4.16
C ARG A 169 6.47 -7.45 -2.95
N SER A 170 6.72 -6.13 -3.04
CA SER A 170 6.41 -5.21 -1.95
C SER A 170 4.91 -5.17 -1.65
N TRP A 171 4.07 -5.02 -2.68
CA TRP A 171 2.60 -4.97 -2.56
C TRP A 171 2.02 -6.20 -1.86
N LEU A 172 2.50 -7.40 -2.21
CA LEU A 172 2.02 -8.64 -1.61
C LEU A 172 2.51 -8.86 -0.17
N ASN A 173 3.70 -8.36 0.18
CA ASN A 173 4.35 -8.71 1.44
C ASN A 173 4.28 -7.62 2.50
N VAL A 174 3.95 -6.38 2.14
CA VAL A 174 3.89 -5.24 3.04
C VAL A 174 2.43 -4.81 3.21
N PRO A 175 1.83 -4.98 4.39
CA PRO A 175 0.53 -4.41 4.72
C PRO A 175 0.63 -2.88 4.78
N HIS A 176 0.34 -2.23 3.66
CA HIS A 176 0.49 -0.79 3.49
C HIS A 176 -0.68 -0.01 4.11
N VAL A 177 -0.35 1.06 4.82
CA VAL A 177 -1.29 2.15 5.14
C VAL A 177 -0.64 3.46 4.73
N THR A 178 -1.44 4.40 4.21
CA THR A 178 -0.98 5.75 3.90
C THR A 178 -1.62 6.76 4.84
N GLN A 179 -0.78 7.51 5.55
CA GLN A 179 -1.17 8.68 6.35
C GLN A 179 -1.02 9.95 5.50
N PHE A 180 -2.06 10.75 5.42
CA PHE A 180 -2.03 12.04 4.73
C PHE A 180 -1.88 13.19 5.73
N GLU A 181 -1.17 14.22 5.31
CA GLU A 181 -0.99 15.47 6.06
C GLU A 181 -0.74 16.63 5.09
N SER A 182 -0.93 17.86 5.54
CA SER A 182 -0.56 19.07 4.79
C SER A 182 0.37 19.95 5.62
N ALA A 183 1.56 20.24 5.11
CA ALA A 183 2.53 21.09 5.78
C ALA A 183 2.47 22.52 5.23
N ASP A 184 2.40 23.52 6.12
CA ASP A 184 2.63 24.91 5.74
C ASP A 184 4.13 25.10 5.47
N ILE A 185 4.47 25.42 4.22
CA ILE A 185 5.85 25.66 3.79
C ILE A 185 6.09 27.11 3.38
N THR A 186 5.19 28.04 3.76
CA THR A 186 5.30 29.47 3.41
C THR A 186 6.67 30.04 3.75
N GLU A 187 7.11 29.85 5.00
CA GLU A 187 8.38 30.41 5.49
C GLU A 187 9.58 29.67 4.91
N VAL A 188 9.48 28.35 4.73
CA VAL A 188 10.53 27.54 4.10
C VAL A 188 10.73 27.93 2.64
N GLU A 189 9.67 28.20 1.90
CA GLU A 189 9.75 28.66 0.52
C GLU A 189 10.37 30.05 0.43
N ALA A 190 9.97 30.97 1.31
CA ALA A 190 10.59 32.29 1.41
C ALA A 190 12.10 32.19 1.70
N PHE A 191 12.49 31.34 2.67
CA PHE A 191 13.89 31.05 2.96
C PHE A 191 14.62 30.48 1.74
N ARG A 192 14.05 29.48 1.06
CA ARG A 192 14.64 28.86 -0.12
C ARG A 192 14.92 29.88 -1.22
N ILE A 193 13.97 30.79 -1.48
CA ILE A 193 14.13 31.88 -2.45
C ILE A 193 15.24 32.83 -2.02
N ALA A 194 15.28 33.23 -0.75
CA ALA A 194 16.31 34.12 -0.21
C ALA A 194 17.74 33.53 -0.33
N GLN A 195 17.87 32.20 -0.23
CA GLN A 195 19.17 31.51 -0.35
C GLN A 195 19.60 31.22 -1.79
N LYS A 196 18.82 31.63 -2.81
CA LYS A 196 19.14 31.35 -4.22
C LYS A 196 20.55 31.80 -4.61
N ALA A 197 20.92 33.05 -4.29
CA ALA A 197 22.23 33.59 -4.64
C ALA A 197 23.39 32.86 -3.91
N VAL A 198 23.16 32.39 -2.69
CA VAL A 198 24.15 31.60 -1.93
C VAL A 198 24.34 30.23 -2.58
N ALA A 199 23.24 29.56 -2.97
CA ALA A 199 23.30 28.28 -3.65
C ALA A 199 23.99 28.38 -5.02
N GLU A 200 23.68 29.42 -5.80
CA GLU A 200 24.31 29.67 -7.10
C GLU A 200 25.82 29.90 -7.00
N LYS A 201 26.28 30.67 -6.00
CA LYS A 201 27.71 30.83 -5.70
C LYS A 201 28.40 29.52 -5.32
N ALA A 202 27.66 28.59 -4.71
CA ALA A 202 28.15 27.24 -4.40
C ALA A 202 28.00 26.25 -5.58
N GLY A 203 27.59 26.70 -6.77
CA GLY A 203 27.46 25.87 -7.96
C GLY A 203 26.26 24.91 -7.94
N THR A 204 25.25 25.18 -7.10
CA THR A 204 24.06 24.31 -6.96
C THR A 204 22.76 25.11 -6.96
N LYS A 205 21.61 24.42 -6.95
CA LYS A 205 20.28 25.02 -6.82
C LYS A 205 19.57 24.46 -5.60
N LEU A 206 19.19 25.34 -4.68
CA LEU A 206 18.42 24.92 -3.51
C LEU A 206 16.94 24.74 -3.88
N THR A 207 16.55 23.48 -4.08
CA THR A 207 15.16 23.06 -4.25
C THR A 207 14.55 22.67 -2.90
N ILE A 208 13.29 22.25 -2.89
CA ILE A 208 12.63 21.76 -1.67
C ILE A 208 13.16 20.39 -1.22
N LEU A 209 13.70 19.57 -2.14
CA LEU A 209 14.15 18.21 -1.85
C LEU A 209 15.28 18.16 -0.80
N PRO A 210 16.36 18.97 -0.87
CA PRO A 210 17.37 19.04 0.19
C PRO A 210 16.82 19.36 1.58
N ILE A 211 15.79 20.20 1.66
CA ILE A 211 15.13 20.57 2.91
C ILE A 211 14.34 19.38 3.46
N LEU A 212 13.56 18.71 2.60
CA LEU A 212 12.83 17.48 2.96
C LEU A 212 13.79 16.36 3.40
N LEU A 213 14.89 16.15 2.67
CA LEU A 213 15.94 15.21 3.03
C LEU A 213 16.48 15.48 4.44
N LYS A 214 16.78 16.75 4.75
CA LYS A 214 17.31 17.14 6.07
C LYS A 214 16.27 16.97 7.18
N ALA A 215 15.02 17.37 6.94
CA ALA A 215 13.92 17.22 7.89
C ALA A 215 13.62 15.74 8.18
N CYS A 216 13.51 14.91 7.14
CA CYS A 216 13.34 13.46 7.29
C CYS A 216 14.54 12.83 8.01
N ALA A 217 15.78 13.23 7.70
CA ALA A 217 16.95 12.70 8.38
C ALA A 217 16.97 13.02 9.89
N HIS A 218 16.49 14.20 10.27
CA HIS A 218 16.29 14.58 11.67
C HIS A 218 15.22 13.69 12.33
N LEU A 219 14.05 13.54 11.70
CA LEU A 219 12.97 12.68 12.19
C LEU A 219 13.37 11.21 12.33
N LEU A 220 14.18 10.68 11.42
CA LEU A 220 14.66 9.30 11.47
C LEU A 220 15.56 9.04 12.68
N LYS A 221 16.15 10.09 13.28
CA LYS A 221 16.88 10.00 14.56
C LYS A 221 15.92 10.08 15.75
N GLU A 222 14.94 10.97 15.72
CA GLU A 222 13.93 11.12 16.77
C GLU A 222 13.01 9.89 16.87
N LEU A 223 12.67 9.29 15.72
CA LEU A 223 11.73 8.18 15.56
C LEU A 223 12.43 6.98 14.90
N PRO A 224 13.31 6.25 15.63
CA PRO A 224 14.23 5.27 15.07
C PRO A 224 13.55 4.04 14.43
N ASP A 225 12.27 3.79 14.69
CA ASP A 225 11.52 2.72 14.03
C ASP A 225 11.29 2.98 12.54
N PHE A 226 11.17 4.26 12.14
CA PHE A 226 11.16 4.63 10.73
C PHE A 226 12.51 4.43 10.05
N ASN A 227 13.59 4.36 10.84
CA ASN A 227 14.95 4.06 10.39
C ASN A 227 15.30 2.57 10.59
N SER A 228 14.34 1.69 10.28
CA SER A 228 14.49 0.25 10.48
C SER A 228 14.06 -0.58 9.27
N SER A 229 14.26 -1.88 9.37
CA SER A 229 13.72 -2.90 8.48
C SER A 229 13.18 -4.05 9.33
N LEU A 230 12.08 -4.67 8.92
CA LEU A 230 11.66 -5.92 9.53
C LEU A 230 12.68 -7.02 9.19
N ALA A 231 13.21 -7.70 10.19
CA ALA A 231 14.14 -8.80 9.97
C ALA A 231 13.45 -9.91 9.16
N PRO A 232 14.17 -10.67 8.31
CA PRO A 232 13.57 -11.75 7.51
C PRO A 232 12.83 -12.81 8.35
N SER A 233 13.18 -12.95 9.63
CA SER A 233 12.49 -13.85 10.57
C SER A 233 11.09 -13.37 10.98
N GLY A 234 10.74 -12.10 10.72
CA GLY A 234 9.52 -11.45 11.18
C GLY A 234 9.49 -11.17 12.69
N LYS A 235 10.57 -11.44 13.43
CA LYS A 235 10.60 -11.42 14.91
C LYS A 235 11.42 -10.28 15.52
N ALA A 236 12.09 -9.48 14.69
CA ALA A 236 12.97 -8.42 15.15
C ALA A 236 12.99 -7.25 14.16
N LEU A 237 13.37 -6.07 14.65
CA LEU A 237 13.66 -4.90 13.81
C LEU A 237 15.17 -4.71 13.68
N ILE A 238 15.63 -4.49 12.46
CA ILE A 238 16.99 -4.08 12.15
C ILE A 238 17.01 -2.55 12.13
N ARG A 239 17.29 -1.92 13.29
CA ARG A 239 17.43 -0.46 13.40
C ARG A 239 18.80 -0.02 12.89
N LYS A 240 18.81 0.80 11.85
CA LYS A 240 20.03 1.27 11.18
C LYS A 240 20.62 2.44 11.98
N LYS A 241 21.95 2.44 12.16
CA LYS A 241 22.67 3.51 12.87
C LYS A 241 23.17 4.63 11.95
N TYR A 242 23.04 4.41 10.65
CA TYR A 242 23.26 5.39 9.60
C TYR A 242 21.92 5.93 9.09
N VAL A 243 21.94 7.09 8.44
CA VAL A 243 20.76 7.68 7.79
C VAL A 243 21.07 7.87 6.31
N HIS A 244 20.55 6.97 5.48
CA HIS A 244 20.64 7.04 4.02
C HIS A 244 19.23 7.23 3.48
N ILE A 245 19.00 8.18 2.59
CA ILE A 245 17.66 8.44 2.06
C ILE A 245 17.69 8.29 0.54
N GLY A 246 16.82 7.40 0.05
CA GLY A 246 16.52 7.27 -1.36
C GLY A 246 15.63 8.41 -1.83
N PHE A 247 15.78 8.84 -3.08
CA PHE A 247 14.80 9.73 -3.70
C PHE A 247 14.44 9.25 -5.10
N ALA A 248 13.15 9.26 -5.41
CA ALA A 248 12.66 8.75 -6.67
C ALA A 248 12.94 9.74 -7.81
N VAL A 249 13.51 9.23 -8.91
CA VAL A 249 13.81 9.99 -10.12
C VAL A 249 13.09 9.34 -11.29
N ASP A 250 12.20 10.10 -11.90
CA ASP A 250 11.53 9.73 -13.13
C ASP A 250 12.50 9.81 -14.31
N THR A 251 12.54 8.76 -15.12
CA THR A 251 13.38 8.66 -16.32
C THR A 251 12.57 8.05 -17.47
N PRO A 252 12.97 8.27 -18.73
CA PRO A 252 12.25 7.70 -19.89
C PRO A 252 12.10 6.17 -19.85
N ASP A 253 13.02 5.45 -19.21
CA ASP A 253 13.02 3.99 -19.16
C ASP A 253 12.37 3.43 -17.89
N GLY A 254 11.88 4.31 -17.00
CA GLY A 254 11.20 3.97 -15.76
C GLY A 254 11.75 4.70 -14.53
N LEU A 255 11.28 4.28 -13.36
CA LEU A 255 11.62 4.91 -12.09
C LEU A 255 12.93 4.33 -11.51
N LEU A 256 13.86 5.22 -11.13
CA LEU A 256 15.07 4.86 -10.40
C LEU A 256 15.08 5.54 -9.03
N VAL A 257 15.70 4.90 -8.04
CA VAL A 257 15.79 5.42 -6.66
C VAL A 257 17.26 5.50 -6.23
N PRO A 258 18.01 6.55 -6.64
CA PRO A 258 19.32 6.84 -6.07
C PRO A 258 19.25 7.12 -4.57
N VAL A 259 20.34 6.82 -3.86
CA VAL A 259 20.46 6.94 -2.40
C VAL A 259 21.55 7.92 -2.04
N ILE A 260 21.19 8.96 -1.28
CA ILE A 260 22.14 9.87 -0.65
C ILE A 260 22.55 9.28 0.69
N ARG A 261 23.85 9.04 0.87
CA ARG A 261 24.38 8.46 2.12
C ARG A 261 24.58 9.55 3.18
N ASN A 262 24.48 9.18 4.46
CA ASN A 262 24.72 10.04 5.63
C ASN A 262 24.04 11.43 5.53
N VAL A 263 22.75 11.45 5.18
CA VAL A 263 21.99 12.69 4.94
C VAL A 263 22.01 13.60 6.18
N ASP A 264 22.00 12.99 7.35
CA ASP A 264 22.02 13.67 8.63
C ASP A 264 23.31 14.49 8.86
N GLN A 265 24.42 14.10 8.21
CA GLN A 265 25.74 14.71 8.37
C GLN A 265 26.03 15.81 7.33
N LYS A 266 25.17 15.96 6.32
CA LYS A 266 25.39 16.87 5.20
C LYS A 266 24.64 18.19 5.37
N SER A 267 25.21 19.26 4.83
CA SER A 267 24.54 20.57 4.72
C SER A 267 23.51 20.59 3.60
N LEU A 268 22.60 21.57 3.61
CA LEU A 268 21.59 21.70 2.54
C LEU A 268 22.22 21.87 1.15
N LEU A 269 23.35 22.58 1.04
CA LEU A 269 24.04 22.79 -0.24
C LEU A 269 24.74 21.51 -0.73
N GLN A 270 25.31 20.72 0.18
CA GLN A 270 25.87 19.41 -0.16
C GLN A 270 24.78 18.45 -0.65
N LEU A 271 23.65 18.40 0.07
CA LEU A 271 22.49 17.60 -0.34
C LEU A 271 21.94 18.05 -1.70
N ALA A 272 21.88 19.35 -1.96
CA ALA A 272 21.45 19.90 -3.25
C ALA A 272 22.36 19.46 -4.40
N ALA A 273 23.68 19.60 -4.23
CA ALA A 273 24.64 19.21 -5.25
C ALA A 273 24.59 17.70 -5.55
N GLU A 274 24.59 16.86 -4.50
CA GLU A 274 24.59 15.41 -4.65
C GLU A 274 23.27 14.87 -5.21
N ALA A 275 22.14 15.44 -4.80
CA ALA A 275 20.84 15.09 -5.38
C ALA A 275 20.80 15.42 -6.88
N ALA A 276 21.33 16.57 -7.29
CA ALA A 276 21.41 16.95 -8.70
C ALA A 276 22.31 16.01 -9.51
N GLU A 277 23.48 15.67 -8.97
CA GLU A 277 24.41 14.73 -9.59
C GLU A 277 23.81 13.33 -9.78
N LEU A 278 23.17 12.79 -8.73
CA LEU A 278 22.55 11.48 -8.78
C LEU A 278 21.33 11.44 -9.70
N ALA A 279 20.52 12.52 -9.72
CA ALA A 279 19.40 12.64 -10.65
C ALA A 279 19.88 12.66 -12.11
N GLU A 280 20.98 13.36 -12.39
CA GLU A 280 21.56 13.38 -13.74
C GLU A 280 22.12 12.02 -14.13
N LYS A 281 22.82 11.33 -13.22
CA LYS A 281 23.29 9.95 -13.46
C LYS A 281 22.13 8.99 -13.71
N ALA A 282 21.01 9.14 -13.01
CA ALA A 282 19.81 8.34 -13.23
C ALA A 282 19.25 8.56 -14.65
N ARG A 283 19.05 9.81 -15.06
CA ARG A 283 18.52 10.16 -16.40
C ARG A 283 19.46 9.76 -17.53
N THR A 284 20.77 9.85 -17.32
CA THR A 284 21.79 9.53 -18.33
C THR A 284 22.25 8.08 -18.32
N LYS A 285 21.57 7.18 -17.56
CA LYS A 285 21.90 5.74 -17.45
C LYS A 285 23.31 5.46 -16.91
N LYS A 286 23.86 6.37 -16.10
CA LYS A 286 25.18 6.27 -15.46
C LYS A 286 25.11 5.97 -13.96
N LEU A 287 23.91 5.71 -13.43
CA LEU A 287 23.72 5.36 -12.03
C LEU A 287 24.15 3.92 -11.78
N SER A 288 25.05 3.71 -10.82
CA SER A 288 25.51 2.37 -10.44
C SER A 288 24.49 1.66 -9.54
N ALA A 289 24.57 0.33 -9.49
CA ALA A 289 23.73 -0.47 -8.59
C ALA A 289 23.98 -0.14 -7.10
N ASP A 290 25.23 0.11 -6.71
CA ASP A 290 25.58 0.49 -5.33
C ASP A 290 24.92 1.82 -4.91
N ALA A 291 24.78 2.76 -5.84
CA ALA A 291 24.13 4.05 -5.59
C ALA A 291 22.61 3.95 -5.39
N MET A 292 22.02 2.75 -5.52
CA MET A 292 20.59 2.48 -5.29
C MET A 292 20.34 1.59 -4.06
N GLN A 293 21.37 1.33 -3.25
CA GLN A 293 21.29 0.38 -2.14
C GLN A 293 21.51 1.04 -0.77
N GLY A 294 21.02 0.36 0.27
CA GLY A 294 21.28 0.73 1.65
C GLY A 294 20.43 1.89 2.19
N ALA A 295 19.38 2.29 1.48
CA ALA A 295 18.45 3.29 1.99
C ALA A 295 17.74 2.85 3.28
N CYS A 296 17.46 3.84 4.10
CA CYS A 296 16.67 3.72 5.31
C CYS A 296 15.21 4.08 5.07
N PHE A 297 14.99 5.03 4.16
CA PHE A 297 13.74 5.71 3.88
C PHE A 297 13.80 6.26 2.46
N THR A 298 12.66 6.44 1.81
CA THR A 298 12.57 6.99 0.46
C THR A 298 11.66 8.21 0.41
N ILE A 299 12.03 9.21 -0.40
CA ILE A 299 11.17 10.34 -0.77
C ILE A 299 10.79 10.19 -2.24
N SER A 300 9.50 10.15 -2.55
CA SER A 300 8.96 10.22 -3.90
C SER A 300 8.23 11.54 -4.08
N SER A 301 8.65 12.36 -5.04
CA SER A 301 8.05 13.68 -5.27
C SER A 301 7.46 13.77 -6.66
N LEU A 302 6.17 14.11 -6.72
CA LEU A 302 5.43 14.43 -7.94
C LEU A 302 5.19 15.94 -8.08
N GLY A 303 5.87 16.77 -7.27
CA GLY A 303 5.62 18.21 -7.18
C GLY A 303 5.76 18.96 -8.50
N HIS A 304 6.60 18.48 -9.43
CA HIS A 304 6.75 19.08 -10.76
C HIS A 304 5.71 18.61 -11.79
N ILE A 305 5.02 17.48 -11.56
CA ILE A 305 3.95 16.97 -12.43
C ILE A 305 2.61 17.57 -11.98
N GLY A 306 2.23 17.34 -10.72
CA GLY A 306 0.94 17.76 -10.20
C GLY A 306 0.31 16.77 -9.22
N GLY A 307 -1.00 16.92 -9.01
CA GLY A 307 -1.78 16.12 -8.07
C GLY A 307 -1.86 16.74 -6.67
N THR A 308 -2.88 16.34 -5.93
CA THR A 308 -3.16 16.76 -4.54
C THR A 308 -2.69 15.74 -3.50
N GLY A 309 -2.38 14.52 -3.93
CA GLY A 309 -1.88 13.43 -3.09
C GLY A 309 -1.75 12.15 -3.92
N PHE A 310 -0.95 11.20 -3.44
CA PHE A 310 -0.86 9.84 -3.99
C PHE A 310 -0.41 8.87 -2.88
N THR A 311 -0.59 7.56 -3.09
CA THR A 311 -0.18 6.52 -2.14
C THR A 311 1.06 5.79 -2.68
N PRO A 312 2.28 6.22 -2.34
CA PRO A 312 3.49 5.53 -2.78
C PRO A 312 3.56 4.10 -2.21
N ILE A 313 4.08 3.15 -2.99
CA ILE A 313 4.41 1.80 -2.52
C ILE A 313 5.77 1.87 -1.81
N VAL A 314 5.84 1.34 -0.59
CA VAL A 314 7.08 1.24 0.20
C VAL A 314 8.12 0.44 -0.55
N ASN A 315 9.34 0.96 -0.60
CA ASN A 315 10.48 0.28 -1.20
C ASN A 315 11.08 -0.72 -0.20
N ALA A 316 10.45 -1.88 -0.03
CA ALA A 316 10.92 -2.92 0.88
C ALA A 316 12.40 -3.30 0.56
N PRO A 317 13.28 -3.41 1.57
CA PRO A 317 12.99 -3.65 3.00
C PRO A 317 12.89 -2.38 3.86
N GLU A 318 12.80 -1.18 3.29
CA GLU A 318 12.40 0.01 4.04
C GLU A 318 10.99 -0.18 4.62
N VAL A 319 10.68 0.55 5.70
CA VAL A 319 9.37 0.44 6.37
C VAL A 319 8.45 1.63 6.09
N ALA A 320 8.96 2.66 5.41
CA ALA A 320 8.18 3.85 5.08
C ALA A 320 8.74 4.60 3.86
N ILE A 321 7.86 5.28 3.15
CA ILE A 321 8.16 6.16 2.01
C ILE A 321 7.29 7.42 2.10
N LEU A 322 7.89 8.59 1.86
CA LEU A 322 7.19 9.87 1.83
C LEU A 322 6.86 10.26 0.39
N GLY A 323 5.58 10.37 0.08
CA GLY A 323 5.05 11.02 -1.12
C GLY A 323 4.91 12.51 -0.90
N VAL A 324 5.33 13.31 -1.87
CA VAL A 324 5.22 14.77 -1.87
C VAL A 324 4.54 15.23 -3.16
N SER A 325 3.43 15.96 -3.02
CA SER A 325 2.65 16.48 -4.14
C SER A 325 2.88 17.97 -4.37
N LYS A 326 2.19 18.56 -5.36
CA LYS A 326 2.35 19.97 -5.71
C LYS A 326 1.85 20.86 -4.57
N ALA A 327 2.70 21.79 -4.13
CA ALA A 327 2.29 22.81 -3.18
C ALA A 327 1.31 23.81 -3.83
N THR A 328 0.33 24.27 -3.06
CA THR A 328 -0.68 25.23 -3.52
C THR A 328 -0.95 26.29 -2.47
N MET A 329 -1.25 27.51 -2.90
CA MET A 329 -1.68 28.57 -1.99
C MET A 329 -3.11 28.29 -1.55
N GLN A 330 -3.34 28.19 -0.24
CA GLN A 330 -4.64 27.84 0.34
C GLN A 330 -5.02 28.83 1.47
N PRO A 331 -6.32 29.14 1.64
CA PRO A 331 -6.78 29.92 2.79
C PRO A 331 -6.81 29.04 4.05
N VAL A 332 -5.93 29.30 5.00
CA VAL A 332 -5.86 28.57 6.29
C VAL A 332 -6.35 29.48 7.40
N TRP A 333 -7.30 28.99 8.20
CA TRP A 333 -7.82 29.71 9.35
C TRP A 333 -6.81 29.68 10.50
N ASP A 334 -6.36 30.84 10.98
CA ASP A 334 -5.39 30.96 12.08
C ASP A 334 -6.04 31.09 13.47
N GLY A 335 -7.37 30.96 13.55
CA GLY A 335 -8.16 31.23 14.75
C GLY A 335 -8.86 32.60 14.74
N LYS A 336 -8.46 33.52 13.86
CA LYS A 336 -9.01 34.89 13.75
C LYS A 336 -9.32 35.34 12.33
N ALA A 337 -8.50 34.96 11.36
CA ALA A 337 -8.66 35.31 9.94
C ALA A 337 -8.16 34.17 9.03
N PHE A 338 -8.59 34.19 7.78
CA PHE A 338 -8.00 33.33 6.75
C PHE A 338 -6.68 33.94 6.28
N GLN A 339 -5.61 33.15 6.37
CA GLN A 339 -4.28 33.51 5.90
C GLN A 339 -3.95 32.74 4.61
N PRO A 340 -3.40 33.40 3.58
CA PRO A 340 -2.88 32.69 2.42
C PRO A 340 -1.59 31.94 2.83
N ARG A 341 -1.65 30.61 2.84
CA ARG A 341 -0.51 29.74 3.18
C ARG A 341 -0.16 28.81 2.02
N LEU A 342 1.13 28.65 1.76
CA LEU A 342 1.62 27.68 0.79
C LEU A 342 1.63 26.30 1.42
N MET A 343 0.62 25.50 1.11
CA MET A 343 0.41 24.18 1.69
C MET A 343 0.99 23.08 0.80
N LEU A 344 1.83 22.22 1.38
CA LEU A 344 2.47 21.08 0.75
C LEU A 344 1.79 19.78 1.20
N PRO A 345 1.05 19.09 0.31
CA PRO A 345 0.47 17.80 0.65
C PRO A 345 1.54 16.71 0.77
N LEU A 346 1.44 15.93 1.84
CA LEU A 346 2.35 14.85 2.22
C LEU A 346 1.57 13.54 2.37
N SER A 347 2.14 12.46 1.84
CA SER A 347 1.59 11.10 1.93
C SER A 347 2.64 10.14 2.47
N LEU A 348 2.54 9.74 3.73
CA LEU A 348 3.44 8.77 4.32
C LEU A 348 2.85 7.36 4.21
N SER A 349 3.35 6.54 3.30
CA SER A 349 3.02 5.12 3.27
C SER A 349 4.00 4.33 4.13
N TYR A 350 3.51 3.35 4.88
CA TYR A 350 4.33 2.57 5.80
C TYR A 350 3.88 1.11 5.93
N ASP A 351 4.82 0.25 6.33
CA ASP A 351 4.59 -1.14 6.70
C ASP A 351 3.92 -1.20 8.07
N HIS A 352 2.63 -1.54 8.10
CA HIS A 352 1.85 -1.50 9.32
C HIS A 352 2.25 -2.58 10.35
N ARG A 353 3.13 -3.52 9.98
CA ARG A 353 3.72 -4.48 10.92
C ARG A 353 4.78 -3.83 11.83
N VAL A 354 5.37 -2.72 11.38
CA VAL A 354 6.45 -2.01 12.11
C VAL A 354 5.95 -0.67 12.63
N ILE A 355 5.31 0.12 11.76
CA ILE A 355 4.83 1.46 12.08
C ILE A 355 3.32 1.39 12.32
N ASN A 356 2.85 1.95 13.43
CA ASN A 356 1.40 2.06 13.69
C ASN A 356 0.85 3.45 13.30
N GLY A 357 -0.47 3.56 13.22
CA GLY A 357 -1.13 4.83 12.84
C GLY A 357 -0.75 6.01 13.71
N ALA A 358 -0.61 5.82 15.03
CA ALA A 358 -0.19 6.89 15.94
C ALA A 358 1.26 7.35 15.68
N ALA A 359 2.17 6.42 15.37
CA ALA A 359 3.55 6.75 15.01
C ALA A 359 3.60 7.48 13.65
N ALA A 360 2.81 7.04 12.67
CA ALA A 360 2.72 7.70 11.37
C ALA A 360 2.17 9.14 11.50
N ALA A 361 1.09 9.33 12.25
CA ALA A 361 0.52 10.65 12.52
C ALA A 361 1.50 11.56 13.27
N ARG A 362 2.24 11.02 14.25
CA ARG A 362 3.31 11.78 14.93
C ARG A 362 4.43 12.19 13.97
N PHE A 363 4.85 11.29 13.07
CA PHE A 363 5.87 11.57 12.07
C PHE A 363 5.42 12.70 11.13
N THR A 364 4.22 12.60 10.55
CA THR A 364 3.74 13.60 9.59
C THR A 364 3.47 14.95 10.25
N LYS A 365 2.89 14.96 11.46
CA LYS A 365 2.70 16.18 12.24
C LYS A 365 4.03 16.86 12.54
N ARG A 366 5.01 16.10 13.06
CA ARG A 366 6.34 16.65 13.39
C ARG A 366 7.07 17.12 12.14
N LEU A 367 6.94 16.41 11.02
CA LEU A 367 7.45 16.87 9.73
C LEU A 367 6.82 18.21 9.32
N GLY A 368 5.50 18.35 9.47
CA GLY A 368 4.80 19.62 9.25
C GLY A 368 5.34 20.76 10.11
N GLU A 369 5.57 20.51 11.41
CA GLU A 369 6.17 21.50 12.32
C GLU A 369 7.59 21.92 11.89
N LEU A 370 8.44 20.95 11.53
CA LEU A 370 9.81 21.21 11.06
C LEU A 370 9.83 21.98 9.74
N LEU A 371 8.87 21.72 8.85
CA LEU A 371 8.72 22.43 7.58
C LEU A 371 8.05 23.80 7.75
N GLY A 372 7.27 24.00 8.81
CA GLY A 372 6.73 25.31 9.19
C GLY A 372 7.80 26.24 9.76
N ASP A 373 8.77 25.71 10.51
CA ASP A 373 9.94 26.46 10.97
C ASP A 373 11.23 25.62 10.93
N ILE A 374 11.97 25.75 9.82
CA ILE A 374 13.21 25.01 9.59
C ILE A 374 14.33 25.35 10.58
N ARG A 375 14.27 26.50 11.28
CA ARG A 375 15.29 26.88 12.27
C ARG A 375 15.31 25.93 13.45
N THR A 376 14.19 25.26 13.71
CA THR A 376 14.07 24.24 14.77
C THR A 376 14.97 23.02 14.52
N LEU A 377 15.45 22.80 13.29
CA LEU A 377 16.44 21.76 12.99
C LEU A 377 17.84 22.06 13.57
N LEU A 378 18.08 23.28 14.08
CA LEU A 378 19.34 23.68 14.69
C LEU A 378 19.36 23.49 16.22
N LEU A 379 18.21 23.23 16.84
CA LEU A 379 18.08 22.87 18.25
C LEU A 379 18.35 21.37 18.43
#